data_AF-A0A2E2V4S2-F1
#
_entry.id   AF-A0A2E2V4S2-F1
#
_cell.length_a   1.000
_cell.length_b   1.000
_cell.length_c   1.000
_cell.angle_alpha   90.00
_cell.angle_beta   90.00
_cell.angle_gamma   90.00
#
_symmetry.space_group_name_H-M   'P 1'
#
loop_
_entity.id
_entity.type
_entity.pdbx_description
1 polymer ?
#
loop_
_entity_poly.entity_id
_entity_poly.type
_entity_poly.pdbx_seq_one_letter_code
_entity_poly.pdbx_strand_id
1 'polypeptide(L)'
;MIEIYTDGACKSGVGGWAALILETSGHRDMSGKLEDTTSNRMELSAAIHSLESLPNGSEVTIFSDSEYLVKTMTQGWKRNTNLDLWESLDYLNISHTVTWQWVK
;
A
#
# COMPACT_ATOMS: atom_id res chain seq x y z
N MET A 1 -12.09 -12.82 -2.40
CA MET A 1 -11.81 -11.53 -1.72
C MET A 1 -10.46 -11.68 -1.06
N ILE A 2 -9.53 -10.78 -1.39
CA ILE A 2 -8.16 -10.78 -0.86
C ILE A 2 -8.06 -9.69 0.20
N GLU A 3 -7.49 -10.00 1.35
CA GLU A 3 -7.23 -9.03 2.42
C GLU A 3 -5.73 -8.76 2.48
N ILE A 4 -5.35 -7.49 2.55
CA ILE A 4 -3.95 -7.08 2.63
C ILE A 4 -3.77 -6.17 3.82
N TYR A 5 -2.81 -6.49 4.68
CA TYR A 5 -2.37 -5.61 5.76
C TYR A 5 -1.03 -5.01 5.39
N THR A 6 -0.89 -3.69 5.46
CA THR A 6 0.32 -2.98 5.05
C THR A 6 0.84 -2.07 6.16
N ASP A 7 2.16 -2.02 6.30
CA ASP A 7 2.86 -1.12 7.22
C ASP A 7 4.20 -0.65 6.59
N GLY A 8 4.63 0.55 6.94
CA GLY A 8 5.84 1.17 6.43
C GLY A 8 6.50 2.13 7.40
N ALA A 9 7.76 1.83 7.77
CA ALA A 9 8.51 2.63 8.72
C ALA A 9 9.84 3.11 8.13
N CYS A 10 10.26 4.31 8.50
CA CYS A 10 11.59 4.83 8.18
C CYS A 10 12.29 5.40 9.41
N LYS A 11 13.58 5.11 9.54
CA LYS A 11 14.46 5.68 10.56
C LYS A 11 15.77 6.13 9.94
N SER A 12 16.10 7.41 10.13
CA SER A 12 17.36 8.01 9.65
C SER A 12 17.60 7.79 8.14
N GLY A 13 16.54 7.88 7.33
CA GLY A 13 16.60 7.71 5.87
C GLY A 13 16.58 6.26 5.39
N VAL A 14 16.73 5.28 6.29
CA VAL A 14 16.59 3.86 5.96
C VAL A 14 15.18 3.41 6.32
N GLY A 15 14.41 3.00 5.31
CA GLY A 15 13.03 2.56 5.46
C GLY A 15 12.84 1.10 5.11
N GLY A 16 11.83 0.51 5.74
CA GLY A 16 11.31 -0.81 5.41
C GLY A 16 9.80 -0.75 5.27
N TRP A 17 9.27 -1.63 4.44
CA TRP A 17 7.84 -1.81 4.23
C TRP A 17 7.50 -3.29 4.30
N ALA A 18 6.29 -3.62 4.70
CA ALA A 18 5.79 -4.99 4.73
C ALA A 18 4.31 -5.06 4.33
N ALA A 19 3.92 -6.18 3.74
CA ALA A 19 2.55 -6.51 3.43
C ALA A 19 2.26 -7.98 3.76
N LEU A 20 1.14 -8.25 4.44
CA LEU A 20 0.59 -9.59 4.62
C LEU A 20 -0.64 -9.74 3.74
N ILE A 21 -0.60 -10.69 2.81
CA ILE A 21 -1.67 -10.97 1.85
C ILE A 21 -2.36 -12.25 2.26
N LEU A 22 -3.67 -12.17 2.53
CA LEU A 22 -4.53 -13.28 2.87
C LEU A 22 -5.42 -13.63 1.67
N GLU A 23 -5.28 -14.85 1.19
CA GLU A 23 -6.05 -15.43 0.08
C GLU A 23 -6.80 -16.68 0.57
N THR A 24 -7.78 -17.17 -0.19
CA THR A 24 -8.49 -18.40 0.17
C THR A 24 -7.57 -19.62 0.26
N SER A 25 -6.49 -19.63 -0.51
CA SER A 25 -5.49 -20.70 -0.57
C SER A 25 -4.46 -20.65 0.57
N GLY A 26 -4.42 -19.57 1.36
CA GLY A 26 -3.43 -19.39 2.42
C GLY A 26 -3.00 -17.93 2.57
N HIS A 27 -1.84 -17.71 3.16
CA HIS A 27 -1.27 -16.38 3.29
C HIS A 27 0.17 -16.35 2.79
N ARG A 28 0.60 -15.15 2.41
CA ARG A 28 2.00 -14.86 2.10
C ARG A 28 2.35 -13.46 2.58
N ASP A 29 3.58 -13.29 3.03
CA ASP A 29 4.15 -12.00 3.40
C ASP A 29 5.13 -11.50 2.33
N MET A 30 5.24 -10.18 2.24
CA MET A 30 6.19 -9.48 1.40
C MET A 30 6.82 -8.36 2.21
N SER A 31 8.11 -8.11 1.99
CA SER A 31 8.78 -6.97 2.59
C SER A 31 9.90 -6.46 1.71
N GLY A 32 10.28 -5.20 1.92
CA GLY A 32 11.38 -4.57 1.22
C GLY A 32 12.04 -3.49 2.05
N LYS A 33 13.22 -3.07 1.61
CA LYS A 33 14.03 -2.04 2.24
C LYS A 33 14.46 -1.02 1.19
N LEU A 34 14.40 0.26 1.53
CA LEU A 34 14.90 1.35 0.70
C LEU A 34 15.77 2.31 1.52
N GLU A 35 16.84 2.81 0.91
CA GLU A 35 17.66 3.90 1.44
C GLU A 35 17.15 5.24 0.88
N ASP A 36 17.48 6.33 1.57
CA ASP A 36 17.04 7.70 1.27
C ASP A 36 15.52 7.82 1.06
N THR A 37 14.75 7.31 2.02
CA THR A 37 13.29 7.27 1.96
C THR A 37 12.62 7.90 3.18
N THR A 38 11.29 7.91 3.19
CA THR A 38 10.46 8.43 4.29
C THR A 38 9.42 7.39 4.71
N SER A 39 8.86 7.52 5.92
CA SER A 39 7.81 6.61 6.37
C SER A 39 6.62 6.60 5.41
N ASN A 40 6.15 7.78 4.97
CA ASN A 40 5.07 7.87 3.98
C ASN A 40 5.38 7.11 2.69
N ARG A 41 6.61 7.19 2.16
CA ARG A 41 6.98 6.40 0.97
C ARG A 41 6.94 4.90 1.24
N MET A 42 7.30 4.45 2.45
CA MET A 42 7.26 3.04 2.82
C MET A 42 5.81 2.54 2.93
N GLU A 43 4.92 3.33 3.52
CA GLU A 43 3.49 3.03 3.57
C GLU A 43 2.89 2.83 2.17
N LEU A 44 3.20 3.77 1.26
CA LEU A 44 2.76 3.67 -0.13
C LEU A 44 3.39 2.46 -0.84
N SER A 45 4.68 2.18 -0.58
CA SER A 45 5.40 1.06 -1.20
C SER A 45 4.81 -0.30 -0.79
N ALA A 46 4.42 -0.46 0.47
CA ALA A 46 3.74 -1.68 0.93
C ALA A 46 2.46 -1.93 0.13
N ALA A 47 1.61 -0.90 -0.02
CA ALA A 47 0.37 -1.01 -0.79
C ALA A 47 0.63 -1.30 -2.27
N ILE A 48 1.55 -0.57 -2.90
CA ILE A 48 1.89 -0.75 -4.32
C ILE A 48 2.37 -2.17 -4.60
N HIS A 49 3.42 -2.62 -3.91
CA HIS A 49 4.00 -3.93 -4.19
C HIS A 49 3.05 -5.08 -3.86
N SER A 50 2.19 -4.91 -2.86
CA SER A 50 1.16 -5.90 -2.56
C SER A 50 0.15 -6.04 -3.70
N LEU A 51 -0.32 -4.93 -4.29
CA LEU A 51 -1.25 -4.91 -5.41
C LEU A 51 -0.59 -5.41 -6.71
N GLU A 52 0.64 -5.00 -7.01
CA GLU A 52 1.42 -5.47 -8.17
C GLU A 52 1.62 -6.99 -8.18
N SER A 53 1.63 -7.62 -7.01
CA SER A 53 1.79 -9.07 -6.87
C SER A 53 0.52 -9.86 -7.24
N LEU A 54 -0.61 -9.18 -7.45
CA LEU A 54 -1.90 -9.79 -7.72
C LEU A 54 -2.25 -9.78 -9.21
N PRO A 55 -3.04 -10.75 -9.68
CA PRO A 55 -3.62 -10.68 -11.03
C PRO A 55 -4.52 -9.45 -11.20
N ASN A 56 -4.46 -8.81 -12.38
CA ASN A 56 -5.39 -7.73 -12.75
C ASN A 56 -6.85 -8.18 -12.58
N GLY A 57 -7.70 -7.28 -12.11
CA GLY A 57 -9.12 -7.54 -11.83
C GLY A 57 -9.40 -8.13 -10.44
N SER A 58 -8.37 -8.32 -9.61
CA SER A 58 -8.56 -8.79 -8.23
C SER A 58 -9.45 -7.86 -7.39
N GLU A 59 -10.30 -8.46 -6.56
CA GLU A 59 -11.08 -7.77 -5.52
C GLU A 59 -10.34 -7.81 -4.20
N VAL A 60 -9.93 -6.63 -3.70
CA VAL A 60 -8.97 -6.49 -2.62
C VAL A 60 -9.48 -5.51 -1.56
N THR A 61 -9.28 -5.82 -0.28
CA THR A 61 -9.37 -4.86 0.81
C THR A 61 -7.99 -4.63 1.41
N ILE A 62 -7.53 -3.37 1.40
CA ILE A 62 -6.28 -2.97 2.04
C ILE A 62 -6.58 -2.35 3.41
N PHE A 63 -5.94 -2.90 4.42
CA PHE A 63 -5.92 -2.43 5.80
C PHE A 63 -4.58 -1.76 6.11
N SER A 64 -4.63 -0.50 6.53
CA SER A 64 -3.45 0.27 6.92
C SER A 64 -3.81 1.24 8.04
N ASP A 65 -2.90 1.47 8.97
CA ASP A 65 -3.00 2.52 9.98
C ASP A 65 -2.50 3.89 9.48
N SER A 66 -1.88 3.91 8.29
CA SER A 66 -1.47 5.14 7.61
C SER A 66 -2.66 5.97 7.16
N GLU A 67 -2.98 6.99 7.95
CA GLU A 67 -3.97 7.99 7.56
C GLU A 67 -3.62 8.67 6.23
N TYR A 68 -2.32 8.90 5.99
CA TYR A 68 -1.83 9.51 4.75
C TYR A 68 -2.22 8.68 3.54
N LEU A 69 -2.02 7.35 3.60
CA LEU A 69 -2.44 6.45 2.53
C LEU A 69 -3.96 6.40 2.41
N VAL A 70 -4.65 5.99 3.46
CA VAL A 70 -6.09 5.68 3.39
C VAL A 70 -6.93 6.92 3.11
N LYS A 71 -6.67 8.05 3.77
CA LYS A 71 -7.46 9.28 3.55
C LYS A 71 -7.17 9.90 2.19
N THR A 72 -5.96 9.76 1.65
CA THR A 72 -5.69 10.21 0.28
C THR A 72 -6.49 9.40 -0.74
N MET A 73 -6.55 8.08 -0.58
CA MET A 73 -7.28 7.20 -1.50
C MET A 73 -8.81 7.32 -1.38
N THR A 74 -9.33 7.61 -0.19
CA THR A 74 -10.78 7.63 0.08
C THR A 74 -11.40 9.03 0.09
N GLN A 75 -10.65 10.06 0.47
CA GLN A 75 -11.15 11.44 0.66
C GLN A 75 -10.53 12.45 -0.31
N GLY A 76 -9.64 12.01 -1.21
CA GLY A 76 -9.04 12.88 -2.22
C GLY A 76 -8.16 13.99 -1.64
N TRP A 77 -7.41 13.70 -0.58
CA TRP A 77 -6.46 14.66 -0.01
C TRP A 77 -5.45 15.13 -1.07
N LYS A 78 -5.05 16.40 -0.97
CA LYS A 78 -4.16 17.01 -1.95
C LYS A 78 -2.77 16.34 -1.92
N ARG A 79 -2.34 15.84 -3.07
CA ARG A 79 -1.03 15.21 -3.28
C ARG A 79 -0.03 16.25 -3.75
N ASN A 80 0.90 16.65 -2.89
CA ASN A 80 1.99 17.59 -3.24
C ASN A 80 3.37 16.91 -3.29
N THR A 81 3.49 15.69 -2.78
CA THR A 81 4.73 14.91 -2.68
C THR A 81 4.44 13.45 -3.04
N ASN A 82 5.49 12.67 -3.32
CA ASN A 82 5.40 11.25 -3.68
C ASN A 82 4.53 10.99 -4.92
N LEU A 83 4.52 11.92 -5.88
CA LEU A 83 3.64 11.86 -7.05
C LEU A 83 3.87 10.59 -7.88
N ASP A 84 5.13 10.13 -7.97
CA ASP A 84 5.53 8.88 -8.61
C ASP A 84 4.79 7.65 -8.03
N LEU A 85 4.67 7.58 -6.71
CA LEU A 85 3.97 6.49 -6.03
C LEU A 85 2.46 6.62 -6.15
N TRP A 86 1.95 7.86 -6.13
CA TRP A 86 0.52 8.10 -6.32
C TRP A 86 0.03 7.75 -7.72
N GLU A 87 0.80 8.08 -8.75
CA GLU A 87 0.51 7.68 -10.13
C GLU A 87 0.43 6.15 -10.27
N SER A 88 1.34 5.43 -9.59
CA SER A 88 1.34 3.97 -9.54
C SER A 88 0.09 3.42 -8.84
N LEU A 89 -0.28 3.98 -7.69
CA LEU A 89 -1.50 3.60 -6.96
C LEU A 89 -2.77 3.89 -7.75
N ASP A 90 -2.84 5.02 -8.46
CA ASP A 90 -3.99 5.35 -9.29
C ASP A 90 -4.17 4.31 -10.42
N TYR A 91 -3.07 3.91 -11.06
CA TYR A 91 -3.11 2.84 -12.05
C TYR A 91 -3.58 1.51 -11.45
N LEU A 92 -3.04 1.12 -10.29
CA LEU A 92 -3.40 -0.13 -9.63
C LEU A 92 -4.87 -0.13 -9.18
N ASN A 93 -5.38 1.01 -8.70
CA ASN A 93 -6.79 1.19 -8.36
C ASN A 93 -7.73 1.09 -9.56
N ILE A 94 -7.26 1.36 -10.77
CA ILE A 94 -8.03 1.13 -12.00
C ILE A 94 -7.97 -0.35 -12.39
N SER A 95 -6.81 -0.98 -12.20
CA SER A 95 -6.60 -2.38 -12.56
C SER A 95 -7.26 -3.39 -11.61
N HIS A 96 -7.60 -2.98 -10.39
CA HIS A 96 -8.20 -3.80 -9.35
C HIS A 96 -9.46 -3.14 -8.78
N THR A 97 -10.31 -3.91 -8.12
CA THR A 97 -11.38 -3.35 -7.29
C THR A 97 -10.87 -3.27 -5.86
N VAL A 98 -10.38 -2.09 -5.47
CA VAL A 98 -9.71 -1.87 -4.18
C VAL A 98 -10.62 -1.14 -3.19
N THR A 99 -10.82 -1.75 -2.02
CA THR A 99 -11.42 -1.11 -0.84
C THR A 99 -10.34 -0.74 0.16
N TRP A 100 -10.35 0.50 0.64
CA TRP A 100 -9.37 0.99 1.61
C TRP A 100 -10.00 1.08 3.00
N GLN A 101 -9.39 0.44 3.98
CA GLN A 101 -9.84 0.38 5.37
C GLN A 101 -8.75 0.92 6.30
N TRP A 102 -9.10 1.95 7.07
CA TRP A 102 -8.21 2.49 8.08
C TRP A 102 -8.35 1.68 9.38
N VAL A 103 -7.24 1.26 9.96
CA VAL A 103 -7.18 0.52 11.23
C VAL A 103 -6.37 1.28 12.28
N LYS A 104 -6.59 0.97 13.58
CA LYS A 104 -5.93 1.63 14.71
C LYS A 104 -5.51 0.60 15.76
#